data_AF-A0A1F6DAW5-F1
#
_entry.id   AF-A0A1F6DAW5-F1
#
_cell.length_a   1.000
_cell.length_b   1.000
_cell.length_c   1.000
_cell.angle_alpha   90.00
_cell.angle_beta   90.00
_cell.angle_gamma   90.00
#
_symmetry.space_group_name_H-M   'P 1'
#
loop_
_entity.id
_entity.type
_entity.pdbx_description
1 polymer ?
#
loop_
_entity_poly.entity_id
_entity_poly.type
_entity_poly.pdbx_seq_one_letter_code
_entity_poly.pdbx_strand_id
1 'polypeptide(L)'
;MKSKIEGLNVSSKTAGAVRNEVKQPTITRVQARDILSQKIKDRVATGEINNRQARIAQIYLLNSPLLQLTNNTKEIQRVLQCTEWEVRNAIARGMEEVSKRSEFGVLMGTIQKKMEPIRNASIPITESKNQKELPKNKLSRIARAIFNADPRQLRGNKLKTQQRLASWAIVLIACQSLNKTLPEAAELAGLEVSSVSEMLPSGREEYSPKGDFYEKVQTICKELGIPAPETPATAA
;
A
#
# COMPACT_ATOMS: atom_id res chain seq x y z
N MET A 1 4.69 56.34 -51.60
CA MET A 1 6.02 55.85 -52.00
C MET A 1 6.46 54.81 -50.96
N LYS A 2 6.51 53.51 -51.34
CA LYS A 2 7.74 52.67 -51.42
C LYS A 2 8.61 52.73 -50.15
N SER A 3 9.09 51.68 -49.50
CA SER A 3 9.13 50.23 -49.69
C SER A 3 9.67 49.65 -48.36
N LYS A 4 9.13 48.55 -47.84
CA LYS A 4 9.69 47.18 -47.94
C LYS A 4 11.04 47.01 -47.20
N ILE A 5 10.99 46.35 -46.04
CA ILE A 5 12.04 45.39 -45.66
C ILE A 5 11.35 44.09 -45.25
N GLU A 6 11.62 43.09 -46.08
CA GLU A 6 11.25 41.70 -45.94
C GLU A 6 11.93 41.05 -44.72
N GLY A 7 11.17 40.17 -44.06
CA GLY A 7 11.59 38.79 -43.88
C GLY A 7 12.69 38.51 -42.85
N LEU A 8 12.29 38.04 -41.68
CA LEU A 8 13.10 37.07 -40.92
C LEU A 8 12.19 36.06 -40.21
N ASN A 9 11.90 35.04 -41.01
CA ASN A 9 11.86 33.62 -40.67
C ASN A 9 11.37 33.22 -39.27
N VAL A 10 10.14 32.71 -39.27
CA VAL A 10 9.50 31.99 -38.18
C VAL A 10 10.30 30.72 -37.89
N SER A 11 11.01 30.66 -36.76
CA SER A 11 11.39 29.38 -36.15
C SER A 11 10.59 29.21 -34.86
N SER A 12 9.44 28.56 -35.01
CA SER A 12 8.65 28.00 -33.94
C SER A 12 9.46 26.92 -33.22
N LYS A 13 10.14 27.27 -32.13
CA LYS A 13 10.60 26.30 -31.13
C LYS A 13 9.87 26.54 -29.83
N THR A 14 8.82 25.72 -29.67
CA THR A 14 8.33 25.18 -28.39
C THR A 14 8.15 26.21 -27.28
N ALA A 15 6.92 26.67 -27.15
CA ALA A 15 6.36 27.07 -25.87
C ALA A 15 6.67 25.98 -24.85
N GLY A 16 7.69 26.24 -24.02
CA GLY A 16 7.95 25.46 -22.82
C GLY A 16 6.73 25.62 -21.93
N ALA A 17 5.90 24.60 -21.88
CA ALA A 17 4.85 24.48 -20.90
C ALA A 17 5.54 24.48 -19.52
N VAL A 18 5.61 25.66 -18.89
CA VAL A 18 5.87 25.80 -17.47
C VAL A 18 4.66 25.16 -16.79
N ARG A 19 4.72 23.84 -16.61
CA ARG A 19 3.83 23.14 -15.70
C ARG A 19 4.17 23.70 -14.33
N ASN A 20 3.29 24.55 -13.82
CA ASN A 20 3.24 24.88 -12.40
C ASN A 20 3.10 23.56 -11.65
N GLU A 21 4.23 23.01 -11.20
CA GLU A 21 4.27 22.01 -10.15
C GLU A 21 3.69 22.69 -8.90
N VAL A 22 2.39 22.57 -8.72
CA VAL A 22 1.75 22.83 -7.43
C VAL A 22 2.34 21.78 -6.50
N LYS A 23 3.45 22.14 -5.83
CA LYS A 23 4.04 21.35 -4.75
C LYS A 23 2.93 21.18 -3.73
N GLN A 24 2.34 19.99 -3.68
CA GLN A 24 1.43 19.65 -2.61
C GLN A 24 2.20 19.85 -1.29
N PRO A 25 1.61 20.55 -0.30
CA PRO A 25 2.28 20.74 0.97
C PRO A 25 2.60 19.37 1.56
N THR A 26 3.88 19.11 1.83
CA THR A 26 4.30 17.86 2.45
C THR A 26 3.79 17.84 3.88
N ILE A 27 2.82 16.97 4.17
CA ILE A 27 2.24 16.82 5.51
C ILE A 27 3.12 15.84 6.30
N THR A 28 3.40 16.07 7.57
CA THR A 28 4.17 15.08 8.35
C THR A 28 3.27 13.90 8.76
N ARG A 29 3.85 12.73 9.06
CA ARG A 29 3.08 11.61 9.62
C ARG A 29 2.34 11.99 10.91
N VAL A 30 2.93 12.87 11.72
CA VAL A 30 2.29 13.39 12.94
C VAL A 30 1.02 14.16 12.58
N GLN A 31 1.12 15.12 11.66
CA GLN A 31 -0.04 15.88 11.17
C GLN A 31 -1.11 14.96 10.54
N ALA A 32 -0.70 13.93 9.81
CA ALA A 32 -1.64 12.96 9.24
C ALA A 32 -2.36 12.13 10.33
N ARG A 33 -1.69 11.78 11.44
CA ARG A 33 -2.32 11.15 12.62
C ARG A 33 -3.29 12.09 13.32
N ASP A 34 -2.95 13.37 13.42
CA ASP A 34 -3.82 14.38 14.03
C ASP A 34 -5.09 14.58 13.20
N ILE A 35 -4.96 14.63 11.87
CA ILE A 35 -6.12 14.70 10.97
C ILE A 35 -6.99 13.44 11.10
N LEU A 36 -6.40 12.24 11.15
CA LEU A 36 -7.16 11.01 11.40
C LEU A 36 -7.93 11.10 12.72
N SER A 37 -7.25 11.53 13.78
CA SER A 37 -7.83 11.65 15.12
C SER A 37 -8.98 12.66 15.13
N GLN A 38 -8.85 13.77 14.41
CA GLN A 38 -9.91 14.77 14.28
C GLN A 38 -11.11 14.19 13.52
N LYS A 39 -10.90 13.50 12.40
CA LYS A 39 -12.00 12.87 11.65
C LYS A 39 -12.78 11.88 12.51
N ILE A 40 -12.13 11.15 13.41
CA ILE A 40 -12.79 10.24 14.33
C ILE A 40 -13.57 11.01 15.40
N LYS A 41 -12.98 12.07 15.97
CA LYS A 41 -13.66 12.95 16.93
C LYS A 41 -14.91 13.60 16.35
N ASP A 42 -14.88 14.01 15.09
CA ASP A 42 -16.04 14.58 14.40
C ASP A 42 -17.19 13.58 14.36
N ARG A 43 -16.91 12.29 14.13
CA ARG A 43 -17.93 11.22 14.15
C ARG A 43 -18.47 10.89 15.54
N VAL A 44 -17.66 11.09 16.57
CA VAL A 44 -18.15 10.99 17.96
C VAL A 44 -19.07 12.16 18.27
N ALA A 45 -18.72 13.37 17.84
CA ALA A 45 -19.53 14.57 18.06
C ALA A 45 -20.89 14.50 17.36
N THR A 46 -20.97 13.86 16.19
CA THR A 46 -22.25 13.62 15.48
C THR A 46 -23.03 12.42 16.02
N GLY A 47 -22.47 11.65 16.96
CA GLY A 47 -23.10 10.45 17.51
C GLY A 47 -23.09 9.23 16.59
N GLU A 48 -22.42 9.29 15.44
CA GLU A 48 -22.28 8.17 14.50
C GLU A 48 -21.50 6.99 15.11
N ILE A 49 -20.57 7.30 16.01
CA ILE A 49 -19.82 6.29 16.78
C ILE A 49 -19.69 6.71 18.24
N ASN A 50 -19.65 5.74 19.14
CA ASN A 50 -19.37 5.99 20.56
C ASN A 50 -17.85 6.00 20.84
N ASN A 51 -17.46 6.38 22.06
CA ASN A 51 -16.04 6.44 22.47
C ASN A 51 -15.29 5.10 22.35
N ARG A 52 -15.97 3.97 22.60
CA ARG A 52 -15.38 2.64 22.46
C ARG A 52 -15.09 2.32 20.99
N GLN A 53 -16.04 2.62 20.11
CA GLN A 53 -15.89 2.49 18.65
C GLN A 53 -14.83 3.45 18.12
N ALA A 54 -14.76 4.68 18.62
CA ALA A 54 -13.72 5.65 18.26
C ALA A 54 -12.31 5.10 18.54
N ARG A 55 -12.12 4.46 19.71
CA ARG A 55 -10.85 3.83 20.06
C ARG A 55 -10.48 2.68 19.13
N ILE A 56 -11.46 1.83 18.79
CA ILE A 56 -11.28 0.73 17.84
C ILE A 56 -10.90 1.28 16.47
N ALA A 57 -11.64 2.27 15.95
CA ALA A 57 -11.38 2.89 14.67
C ALA A 57 -9.98 3.54 14.62
N GLN A 58 -9.58 4.22 15.70
CA GLN A 58 -8.28 4.89 15.77
C GLN A 58 -7.13 3.88 15.71
N ILE A 59 -7.18 2.81 16.50
CA ILE A 59 -6.17 1.76 16.48
C ILE A 59 -6.15 1.05 15.11
N TYR A 60 -7.32 0.62 14.62
CA TYR A 60 -7.44 -0.11 13.37
C TYR A 60 -6.92 0.70 12.18
N LEU A 61 -7.28 1.99 12.09
CA LEU A 61 -6.86 2.87 11.00
C LEU A 61 -5.38 3.27 11.12
N LEU A 62 -4.84 3.46 12.32
CA LEU A 62 -3.40 3.68 12.51
C LEU A 62 -2.57 2.45 12.14
N ASN A 63 -3.10 1.25 12.39
CA ASN A 63 -2.51 -0.02 11.96
C ASN A 63 -2.77 -0.33 10.49
N SER A 64 -3.53 0.51 9.78
CA SER A 64 -3.91 0.22 8.42
C SER A 64 -2.71 0.35 7.48
N PRO A 65 -2.35 -0.73 6.75
CA PRO A 65 -1.25 -0.68 5.79
C PRO A 65 -1.55 0.28 4.62
N LEU A 66 -2.82 0.64 4.42
CA LEU A 66 -3.22 1.58 3.38
C LEU A 66 -2.90 3.02 3.76
N LEU A 67 -2.85 3.35 5.05
CA LEU A 67 -2.60 4.72 5.52
C LEU A 67 -1.15 4.95 5.90
N GLN A 68 -0.41 3.89 6.29
CA GLN A 68 1.02 3.94 6.66
C GLN A 68 1.35 5.06 7.66
N LEU A 69 0.40 5.37 8.56
CA LEU A 69 0.54 6.45 9.51
C LEU A 69 1.46 6.08 10.67
N THR A 70 1.67 4.78 10.91
CA THR A 70 2.60 4.24 11.90
C THR A 70 3.47 3.15 11.26
N ASN A 71 4.66 2.95 11.82
CA ASN A 71 5.60 1.94 11.35
C ASN A 71 5.30 0.54 11.94
N ASN A 72 4.77 0.48 13.17
CA ASN A 72 4.50 -0.78 13.86
C ASN A 72 3.54 -0.62 15.05
N THR A 73 3.13 -1.75 15.62
CA THR A 73 2.26 -1.87 16.80
C THR A 73 2.81 -1.16 18.04
N LYS A 74 4.15 -1.15 18.24
CA LYS A 74 4.77 -0.46 19.39
C LYS A 74 4.62 1.05 19.29
N GLU A 75 4.65 1.60 18.09
CA GLU A 75 4.38 3.01 17.85
C GLU A 75 2.92 3.34 18.15
N ILE A 76 1.97 2.46 17.80
CA ILE A 76 0.55 2.63 18.16
C ILE A 76 0.37 2.65 19.69
N GLN A 77 0.99 1.69 20.40
CA GLN A 77 0.96 1.64 21.87
C GLN A 77 1.49 2.93 22.50
N ARG A 78 2.59 3.47 21.96
CA ARG A 78 3.18 4.73 22.44
C ARG A 78 2.28 5.94 22.14
N VAL A 79 1.79 6.06 20.91
CA VAL A 79 0.97 7.20 20.45
C VAL A 79 -0.35 7.26 21.18
N LEU A 80 -0.98 6.10 21.39
CA LEU A 80 -2.30 6.01 22.00
C LEU A 80 -2.26 5.75 23.50
N GLN A 81 -1.09 5.46 24.07
CA GLN A 81 -0.94 5.03 25.47
C GLN A 81 -1.87 3.84 25.78
N CYS A 82 -1.72 2.75 25.03
CA CYS A 82 -2.50 1.53 25.21
C CYS A 82 -1.60 0.30 25.32
N THR A 83 -2.17 -0.75 25.91
CA THR A 83 -1.54 -2.06 26.04
C THR A 83 -1.54 -2.82 24.72
N GLU A 84 -0.65 -3.80 24.60
CA GLU A 84 -0.62 -4.68 23.43
C GLU A 84 -1.94 -5.43 23.22
N TRP A 85 -2.55 -5.89 24.31
CA TRP A 85 -3.83 -6.59 24.26
C TRP A 85 -4.93 -5.72 23.66
N GLU A 86 -5.02 -4.45 24.08
CA GLU A 86 -5.99 -3.51 23.51
C GLU A 86 -5.76 -3.28 22.02
N VAL A 87 -4.49 -3.20 21.59
CA VAL A 87 -4.17 -3.03 20.17
C VAL A 87 -4.61 -4.25 19.35
N ARG A 88 -4.22 -5.46 19.79
CA ARG A 88 -4.61 -6.71 19.11
C ARG A 88 -6.13 -6.87 19.03
N ASN A 89 -6.82 -6.62 20.15
CA ASN A 89 -8.28 -6.75 20.24
C ASN A 89 -8.99 -5.73 19.34
N ALA A 90 -8.55 -4.47 19.33
CA ALA A 90 -9.11 -3.43 18.47
C ALA A 90 -8.85 -3.71 16.99
N ILE A 91 -7.69 -4.25 16.61
CA ILE A 91 -7.42 -4.66 15.23
C ILE A 91 -8.36 -5.80 14.82
N ALA A 92 -8.46 -6.85 15.63
CA ALA A 92 -9.33 -8.00 15.33
C ALA A 92 -10.78 -7.56 15.20
N ARG A 93 -11.26 -6.72 16.11
CA ARG A 93 -12.62 -6.18 16.05
C ARG A 93 -12.84 -5.26 14.86
N GLY A 94 -11.88 -4.38 14.56
CA GLY A 94 -11.94 -3.52 13.37
C GLY A 94 -12.03 -4.32 12.07
N MET A 95 -11.23 -5.38 11.95
CA MET A 95 -11.28 -6.31 10.81
C MET A 95 -12.63 -7.01 10.70
N GLU A 96 -13.18 -7.48 11.82
CA GLU A 96 -14.49 -8.14 11.87
C GLU A 96 -15.60 -7.21 11.37
N GLU A 97 -15.65 -5.97 11.86
CA GLU A 97 -16.67 -4.97 11.50
C GLU A 97 -16.60 -4.58 10.02
N VAL A 98 -15.39 -4.41 9.48
CA VAL A 98 -15.18 -4.15 8.04
C VAL A 98 -15.62 -5.35 7.20
N SER A 99 -15.25 -6.58 7.61
CA SER A 99 -15.59 -7.81 6.88
C SER A 99 -17.08 -8.04 6.83
N LYS A 100 -17.79 -7.77 7.93
CA LYS A 100 -19.25 -7.87 8.01
C LYS A 100 -19.97 -6.74 7.29
N ARG A 101 -19.26 -5.72 6.81
CA ARG A 101 -19.83 -4.48 6.25
C ARG A 101 -20.88 -3.87 7.19
N SER A 102 -20.62 -3.92 8.50
CA SER A 102 -21.48 -3.24 9.47
C SER A 102 -21.44 -1.73 9.22
N GLU A 103 -22.43 -1.00 9.73
CA GLU A 103 -22.45 0.47 9.64
C GLU A 103 -21.13 1.08 10.15
N PHE A 104 -20.62 0.57 11.27
CA PHE A 104 -19.32 0.96 11.80
C PHE A 104 -18.14 0.59 10.89
N GLY A 105 -18.17 -0.59 10.27
CA GLY A 105 -17.18 -1.00 9.26
C GLY A 105 -17.16 -0.11 8.02
N VAL A 106 -18.34 0.28 7.51
CA VAL A 106 -18.49 1.20 6.37
C VAL A 106 -17.98 2.60 6.72
N LEU A 107 -18.24 3.07 7.94
CA LEU A 107 -17.71 4.33 8.44
C LEU A 107 -16.17 4.34 8.49
N MET A 108 -15.56 3.26 9.02
CA MET A 108 -14.10 3.13 9.02
C MET A 108 -13.51 3.15 7.60
N GLY A 109 -14.12 2.42 6.66
CA GLY A 109 -13.71 2.45 5.25
C GLY A 109 -13.86 3.84 4.61
N THR A 110 -14.88 4.60 5.01
CA THR A 110 -15.07 5.99 4.54
C THR A 110 -14.00 6.93 5.09
N ILE A 111 -13.65 6.80 6.37
CA ILE A 111 -12.56 7.59 6.97
C ILE A 111 -11.23 7.24 6.27
N GLN A 112 -10.96 5.95 6.05
CA GLN A 112 -9.77 5.49 5.36
C GLN A 112 -9.63 6.10 3.96
N LYS A 113 -10.70 6.07 3.14
CA LYS A 113 -10.71 6.72 1.81
C LYS A 113 -10.44 8.22 1.90
N LYS A 114 -11.03 8.91 2.88
CA LYS A 114 -10.78 10.35 3.10
C LYS A 114 -9.34 10.66 3.55
N MET A 115 -8.61 9.67 4.06
CA MET A 115 -7.21 9.80 4.47
C MET A 115 -6.21 9.50 3.33
N GLU A 116 -6.66 8.87 2.24
CA GLU A 116 -5.80 8.48 1.12
C GLU A 116 -5.08 9.65 0.42
N PRO A 117 -5.71 10.82 0.17
CA PRO A 117 -4.99 11.99 -0.37
C PRO A 117 -3.93 12.54 0.59
N ILE A 118 -4.19 12.47 1.91
CA ILE A 118 -3.28 12.94 2.95
C ILE A 118 -2.06 12.04 3.05
N ARG A 119 -2.21 10.72 2.85
CA ARG A 119 -1.07 9.80 2.71
C ARG A 119 -0.16 10.23 1.56
N ASN A 120 -0.73 10.48 0.39
CA ASN A 120 0.05 10.86 -0.81
C ASN A 120 0.79 12.19 -0.62
N ALA A 121 0.23 13.09 0.20
CA ALA A 121 0.89 14.34 0.59
C ALA A 121 1.89 14.17 1.75
N SER A 122 1.78 13.10 2.56
CA SER A 122 2.57 12.95 3.79
C SER A 122 3.78 12.04 3.71
N ILE A 123 3.81 11.21 2.68
CA ILE A 123 4.99 10.44 2.33
C ILE A 123 5.63 11.23 1.20
N PRO A 124 6.75 11.96 1.43
CA PRO A 124 7.54 12.42 0.31
C PRO A 124 7.81 11.18 -0.53
N ILE A 125 7.37 11.18 -1.78
CA ILE A 125 7.88 10.26 -2.79
C ILE A 125 9.37 10.57 -2.77
N THR A 126 10.12 9.79 -1.99
CA THR A 126 11.56 9.84 -2.06
C THR A 126 11.76 9.29 -3.46
N GLU A 127 12.06 10.16 -4.42
CA GLU A 127 12.67 9.74 -5.67
C GLU A 127 13.89 8.93 -5.23
N SER A 128 13.69 7.62 -5.15
CA SER A 128 14.74 6.69 -4.78
C SER A 128 15.76 6.84 -5.89
N LYS A 129 16.87 7.51 -5.56
CA LYS A 129 18.00 7.76 -6.47
C LYS A 129 18.67 6.46 -6.98
N ASN A 130 18.05 5.30 -6.77
CA ASN A 130 18.46 4.02 -7.32
C ASN A 130 17.25 3.10 -7.62
N GLN A 131 16.16 3.60 -8.21
CA GLN A 131 15.23 2.70 -8.89
C GLN A 131 15.90 2.16 -10.15
N LYS A 132 16.53 0.99 -10.08
CA LYS A 132 16.65 0.14 -11.27
C LYS A 132 15.22 -0.15 -11.70
N GLU A 133 14.76 0.50 -12.77
CA GLU A 133 13.54 0.07 -13.45
C GLU A 133 13.70 -1.41 -13.78
N LEU A 134 12.96 -2.23 -13.05
CA LEU A 134 12.84 -3.64 -13.41
C LEU A 134 12.13 -3.68 -14.76
N PRO A 135 12.64 -4.47 -15.74
CA PRO A 135 11.93 -4.67 -17.00
C PRO A 135 10.48 -5.05 -16.70
N LYS A 136 9.51 -4.43 -17.40
CA LYS A 136 8.07 -4.42 -17.08
C LYS A 136 7.45 -5.76 -16.65
N ASN A 137 8.04 -6.91 -17.00
CA ASN A 137 7.53 -8.25 -16.69
C ASN A 137 8.51 -9.18 -15.93
N LYS A 138 9.66 -8.69 -15.45
CA LYS A 138 10.70 -9.55 -14.85
C LYS A 138 10.23 -10.18 -13.52
N LEU A 139 9.58 -9.40 -12.66
CA LEU A 139 9.03 -9.87 -11.38
C LEU A 139 7.99 -10.98 -11.59
N SER A 140 7.00 -10.75 -12.45
CA SER A 140 5.92 -11.71 -12.71
C SER A 140 6.44 -13.02 -13.31
N ARG A 141 7.45 -12.95 -14.17
CA ARG A 141 8.09 -14.14 -14.76
C ARG A 141 8.82 -14.97 -13.70
N ILE A 142 9.65 -14.35 -12.88
CA ILE A 142 10.44 -15.03 -11.84
C ILE A 142 9.51 -15.62 -10.78
N ALA A 143 8.52 -14.85 -10.30
CA ALA A 143 7.55 -15.33 -9.32
C ALA A 143 6.77 -16.55 -9.85
N ARG A 144 6.29 -16.50 -11.09
CA ARG A 144 5.59 -17.65 -11.69
C ARG A 144 6.49 -18.87 -11.87
N ALA A 145 7.77 -18.69 -12.18
CA ALA A 145 8.72 -19.81 -12.31
C ALA A 145 8.99 -20.50 -10.96
N ILE A 146 9.17 -19.71 -9.90
CA ILE A 146 9.48 -20.22 -8.54
C ILE A 146 8.26 -20.89 -7.88
N PHE A 147 7.05 -20.37 -8.13
CA PHE A 147 5.83 -20.92 -7.52
C PHE A 147 5.18 -22.04 -8.36
N ASN A 148 5.18 -21.94 -9.69
CA ASN A 148 4.52 -22.94 -10.56
C ASN A 148 5.49 -23.98 -11.10
N ALA A 149 6.44 -24.48 -10.30
CA ALA A 149 7.45 -25.46 -10.71
C ALA A 149 6.79 -26.55 -11.59
N ASP A 150 7.10 -26.48 -12.89
CA ASP A 150 6.47 -27.16 -14.02
C ASP A 150 4.91 -27.08 -14.08
N PRO A 151 4.33 -26.08 -14.77
CA PRO A 151 2.87 -25.95 -14.90
C PRO A 151 2.22 -27.11 -15.67
N ARG A 152 3.01 -27.99 -16.31
CA ARG A 152 2.52 -29.23 -16.95
C ARG A 152 2.24 -30.35 -15.94
N GLN A 153 2.83 -30.28 -14.74
CA GLN A 153 2.66 -31.27 -13.68
C GLN A 153 1.59 -30.89 -12.64
N LEU A 154 1.26 -29.60 -12.55
CA LEU A 154 0.24 -29.08 -11.64
C LEU A 154 -1.14 -29.10 -12.31
N ARG A 155 -2.10 -29.87 -11.77
CA ARG A 155 -3.50 -29.89 -12.22
C ARG A 155 -4.48 -29.51 -11.11
N GLY A 156 -5.63 -28.96 -11.50
CA GLY A 156 -6.76 -28.69 -10.60
C GLY A 156 -6.46 -27.65 -9.51
N ASN A 157 -6.90 -27.93 -8.28
CA ASN A 157 -6.81 -26.97 -7.17
C ASN A 157 -5.37 -26.61 -6.79
N LYS A 158 -4.40 -27.52 -6.96
CA LYS A 158 -2.98 -27.24 -6.65
C LYS A 158 -2.40 -26.13 -7.55
N LEU A 159 -2.78 -26.13 -8.83
CA LEU A 159 -2.38 -25.08 -9.77
C LEU A 159 -2.97 -23.72 -9.36
N LYS A 160 -4.26 -23.68 -9.00
CA LYS A 160 -4.93 -22.45 -8.53
C LYS A 160 -4.27 -21.89 -7.27
N THR A 161 -3.90 -22.76 -6.32
CA THR A 161 -3.19 -22.34 -5.11
C THR A 161 -1.82 -21.75 -5.42
N GLN A 162 -0.99 -22.43 -6.24
CA GLN A 162 0.33 -21.91 -6.60
C GLN A 162 0.27 -20.60 -7.41
N GLN A 163 -0.71 -20.47 -8.31
CA GLN A 163 -0.96 -19.21 -9.02
C GLN A 163 -1.35 -18.09 -8.06
N ARG A 164 -2.21 -18.38 -7.07
CA ARG A 164 -2.60 -17.42 -6.04
C ARG A 164 -1.39 -16.98 -5.21
N LEU A 165 -0.55 -17.91 -4.76
CA LEU A 165 0.69 -17.61 -4.03
C LEU A 165 1.67 -16.79 -4.90
N ALA A 166 1.82 -17.12 -6.18
CA ALA A 166 2.64 -16.32 -7.10
C ALA A 166 2.13 -14.88 -7.20
N SER A 167 0.82 -14.68 -7.35
CA SER A 167 0.21 -13.34 -7.37
C SER A 167 0.39 -12.60 -6.06
N TRP A 168 0.31 -13.29 -4.92
CA TRP A 168 0.59 -12.71 -3.60
C TRP A 168 2.03 -12.23 -3.46
N ALA A 169 2.99 -13.04 -3.89
CA ALA A 169 4.40 -12.66 -3.88
C ALA A 169 4.66 -11.43 -4.75
N ILE A 170 4.05 -11.36 -5.95
CA ILE A 170 4.17 -10.20 -6.85
C ILE A 170 3.64 -8.94 -6.17
N VAL A 171 2.43 -9.00 -5.62
CA VAL A 171 1.80 -7.86 -4.92
C VAL A 171 2.66 -7.42 -3.73
N LEU A 172 3.11 -8.36 -2.91
CA LEU A 172 3.89 -8.09 -1.71
C LEU A 172 5.20 -7.37 -2.05
N ILE A 173 5.95 -7.90 -3.02
CA ILE A 173 7.24 -7.35 -3.47
C ILE A 173 7.02 -5.99 -4.16
N ALA A 174 6.00 -5.87 -5.02
CA ALA A 174 5.69 -4.61 -5.70
C ALA A 174 5.39 -3.50 -4.69
N CYS A 175 4.54 -3.76 -3.71
CA CYS A 175 4.15 -2.76 -2.72
C CYS A 175 5.28 -2.43 -1.72
N GLN A 176 5.99 -3.43 -1.19
CA GLN A 176 6.91 -3.22 -0.06
C GLN A 176 8.37 -3.01 -0.48
N SER A 177 8.83 -3.71 -1.52
CA SER A 177 10.22 -3.62 -1.97
C SER A 177 10.40 -2.59 -3.08
N LEU A 178 9.39 -2.42 -3.93
CA LEU A 178 9.44 -1.54 -5.10
C LEU A 178 8.63 -0.24 -4.94
N ASN A 179 7.95 -0.06 -3.81
CA ASN A 179 7.09 1.09 -3.52
C ASN A 179 6.05 1.38 -4.61
N LYS A 180 5.55 0.33 -5.28
CA LYS A 180 4.49 0.43 -6.28
C LYS A 180 3.14 0.64 -5.62
N THR A 181 2.29 1.40 -6.29
CA THR A 181 0.91 1.61 -5.89
C THR A 181 0.10 0.32 -6.07
N LEU A 182 -1.04 0.19 -5.39
CA LEU A 182 -1.92 -0.98 -5.54
C LEU A 182 -2.37 -1.22 -6.99
N PRO A 183 -2.73 -0.20 -7.79
CA PRO A 183 -3.04 -0.39 -9.20
C PRO A 183 -1.87 -0.97 -10.01
N GLU A 184 -0.65 -0.46 -9.80
CA GLU A 184 0.55 -0.99 -10.47
C GLU A 184 0.86 -2.42 -10.03
N ALA A 185 0.71 -2.72 -8.73
CA ALA A 185 0.90 -4.07 -8.20
C ALA A 185 -0.16 -5.05 -8.74
N ALA A 186 -1.41 -4.61 -8.87
CA ALA A 186 -2.50 -5.38 -9.46
C ALA A 186 -2.22 -5.69 -10.94
N GLU A 187 -1.79 -4.69 -11.70
CA GLU A 187 -1.40 -4.83 -13.10
C GLU A 187 -0.27 -5.86 -13.25
N LEU A 188 0.80 -5.76 -12.44
CA LEU A 188 1.91 -6.71 -12.44
C LEU A 188 1.49 -8.14 -12.08
N ALA A 189 0.52 -8.29 -11.18
CA ALA A 189 -0.02 -9.58 -10.77
C ALA A 189 -1.08 -10.14 -11.75
N GLY A 190 -1.58 -9.33 -12.69
CA GLY A 190 -2.70 -9.67 -13.56
C GLY A 190 -4.02 -9.81 -12.81
N LEU A 191 -4.24 -8.96 -11.80
CA LEU A 191 -5.41 -8.96 -10.91
C LEU A 191 -6.19 -7.65 -11.02
N GLU A 192 -7.45 -7.69 -10.59
CA GLU A 192 -8.21 -6.47 -10.30
C GLU A 192 -7.74 -5.85 -8.98
N VAL A 193 -7.77 -4.51 -8.91
CA VAL A 193 -7.32 -3.75 -7.72
C VAL A 193 -8.11 -4.11 -6.45
N SER A 194 -9.39 -4.44 -6.61
CA SER A 194 -10.28 -4.93 -5.54
C SER A 194 -9.73 -6.22 -4.91
N SER A 195 -9.27 -7.16 -5.72
CA SER A 195 -8.72 -8.45 -5.27
C SER A 195 -7.41 -8.29 -4.52
N VAL A 196 -6.59 -7.30 -4.86
CA VAL A 196 -5.30 -7.04 -4.18
C VAL A 196 -5.50 -6.68 -2.70
N SER A 197 -6.57 -5.93 -2.41
CA SER A 197 -6.89 -5.47 -1.05
C SER A 197 -7.28 -6.63 -0.13
N GLU A 198 -7.93 -7.66 -0.67
CA GLU A 198 -8.31 -8.89 0.04
C GLU A 198 -7.13 -9.87 0.19
N MET A 199 -6.14 -9.79 -0.71
CA MET A 199 -5.00 -10.72 -0.75
C MET A 199 -3.84 -10.32 0.16
N LEU A 200 -3.66 -9.03 0.44
CA LEU A 200 -2.56 -8.52 1.26
C LEU A 200 -2.55 -9.05 2.71
N PRO A 201 -3.69 -9.19 3.43
CA PRO A 201 -3.72 -9.77 4.76
C PRO A 201 -3.27 -11.25 4.76
N SER A 202 -3.82 -12.07 3.87
CA SER A 202 -3.49 -13.51 3.81
C SER A 202 -2.06 -13.77 3.34
N GLY A 203 -1.55 -12.98 2.39
CA GLY A 203 -0.16 -13.08 1.96
C GLY A 203 0.83 -12.69 3.07
N ARG A 204 0.45 -11.81 3.99
CA ARG A 204 1.26 -11.47 5.18
C ARG A 204 1.20 -12.56 6.26
N GLU A 205 0.05 -13.21 6.44
CA GLU A 205 -0.10 -14.36 7.35
C GLU A 205 0.76 -15.55 6.90
N GLU A 206 0.87 -15.79 5.59
CA GLU A 206 1.78 -16.81 5.05
C GLU A 206 3.26 -16.39 4.99
N TYR A 207 3.56 -15.09 5.08
CA TYR A 207 4.92 -14.55 5.11
C TYR A 207 5.56 -14.65 6.51
N SER A 208 5.63 -15.87 7.02
CA SER A 208 6.34 -16.22 8.26
C SER A 208 7.82 -16.50 7.95
N PRO A 209 8.78 -16.03 8.76
CA PRO A 209 10.23 -16.23 8.53
C PRO A 209 10.69 -17.69 8.40
N LYS A 210 9.83 -18.65 8.73
CA LYS A 210 10.09 -20.10 8.68
C LYS A 210 9.26 -20.86 7.63
N GLY A 211 8.50 -20.17 6.78
CA GLY A 211 7.61 -20.79 5.81
C GLY A 211 8.17 -20.82 4.38
N ASP A 212 7.81 -21.85 3.60
CA ASP A 212 8.18 -22.00 2.19
C ASP A 212 7.86 -20.76 1.34
N PHE A 213 6.74 -20.08 1.63
CA PHE A 213 6.36 -18.84 0.95
C PHE A 213 7.39 -17.72 1.17
N TYR A 214 7.89 -17.58 2.40
CA TYR A 214 8.92 -16.59 2.75
C TYR A 214 10.23 -16.86 2.01
N GLU A 215 10.71 -18.10 2.01
CA GLU A 215 11.94 -18.48 1.31
C GLU A 215 11.85 -18.23 -0.21
N LYS A 216 10.69 -18.54 -0.81
CA LYS A 216 10.45 -18.26 -2.22
C LYS A 216 10.45 -16.77 -2.53
N VAL A 217 9.83 -15.95 -1.69
CA VAL A 217 9.84 -14.48 -1.84
C VAL A 217 11.25 -13.91 -1.67
N GLN A 218 12.03 -14.38 -0.70
CA GLN A 218 13.44 -14.02 -0.54
C GLN A 218 14.25 -14.37 -1.80
N THR A 219 14.02 -15.55 -2.36
CA THR A 219 14.66 -16.01 -3.61
C THR A 219 14.32 -15.10 -4.78
N ILE A 220 13.03 -14.73 -4.95
CA ILE A 220 12.59 -13.78 -5.98
C ILE A 220 13.33 -12.44 -5.82
N CYS A 221 13.40 -11.91 -4.60
CA CYS A 221 14.05 -10.61 -4.35
C CYS A 221 15.55 -10.66 -4.61
N LYS A 222 16.21 -11.76 -4.22
CA LYS A 222 17.63 -12.02 -4.50
C LYS A 222 17.91 -12.06 -6.02
N GLU A 223 17.08 -12.77 -6.80
CA GLU A 223 17.21 -12.82 -8.26
C GLU A 223 16.95 -11.47 -8.94
N LEU A 224 16.09 -10.64 -8.33
CA LEU A 224 15.80 -9.30 -8.81
C LEU A 224 16.86 -8.28 -8.36
N GLY A 225 17.69 -8.60 -7.38
CA GLY A 225 18.67 -7.68 -6.80
C GLY A 225 18.01 -6.53 -6.04
N ILE A 226 16.89 -6.79 -5.37
CA ILE A 226 16.10 -5.81 -4.61
C ILE A 226 16.00 -6.25 -3.14
N PRO A 227 15.79 -5.30 -2.20
CA PRO A 227 15.54 -5.67 -0.81
C PRO A 227 14.26 -6.50 -0.70
N ALA A 228 14.29 -7.56 0.11
CA ALA A 228 13.09 -8.35 0.37
C ALA A 228 12.09 -7.57 1.25
N PRO A 229 10.78 -7.88 1.15
CA PRO A 229 9.77 -7.33 2.05
C PRO A 229 10.15 -7.54 3.52
N GLU A 230 9.90 -6.55 4.37
CA GLU A 230 10.15 -6.71 5.81
C GLU A 230 9.19 -7.76 6.37
N THR A 231 9.70 -8.70 7.16
CA THR A 231 8.84 -9.64 7.88
C THR A 231 8.03 -8.87 8.91
N PRO A 232 6.75 -9.21 9.13
CA PRO A 232 6.05 -8.74 10.31
C PRO A 232 6.81 -9.30 11.52
N ALA A 233 7.56 -8.42 12.19
CA ALA A 233 8.52 -8.81 13.21
C ALA A 233 7.91 -9.81 14.20
N THR A 234 8.55 -10.96 14.31
CA THR A 234 8.27 -12.00 15.29
C THR A 234 8.17 -11.34 16.66
N ALA A 235 6.99 -11.42 17.28
CA ALA A 235 6.79 -11.03 18.66
C ALA A 235 7.75 -11.88 19.53
N ALA A 236 8.82 -11.25 20.01
CA ALA A 236 9.59 -11.68 21.17
C ALA A 236 9.05 -10.91 22.38
#